data_AF-A0A4P9Z7A6-F1
#
_entry.id   AF-A0A4P9Z7A6-F1
#
_cell.length_a   1.000
_cell.length_b   1.000
_cell.length_c   1.000
_cell.angle_alpha   90.00
_cell.angle_beta   90.00
_cell.angle_gamma   90.00
#
_symmetry.space_group_name_H-M   'P 1'
#
loop_
_entity.id
_entity.type
_entity.pdbx_description
1 polymer ?
#
loop_
_entity_poly.entity_id
_entity_poly.type
_entity_poly.pdbx_seq_one_letter_code
_entity_poly.pdbx_strand_id
1 'polypeptide(L)'
;MEKYSNWRDKGTGIAPFIPITEPKTGLRMYVIDPLLIALKFPFFLILYWLSAIAPKACIGLIFHSFFRFTVDVLVEGVKRLNKVDVSRALSDKNTVVVSNFTSPLDVFVIYLISKVRSLSSIAVVIPIDNYLYIQKPWEAAWSCFGPIGHKYGTKLTSQNEI
;
A
#
# COMPACT_ATOMS: atom_id res chain seq x y z
N MET A 1 -36.58 -7.82 -15.47
CA MET A 1 -35.19 -8.34 -15.34
C MET A 1 -34.81 -9.19 -16.57
N GLU A 2 -35.13 -8.73 -17.78
CA GLU A 2 -35.09 -9.60 -18.99
C GLU A 2 -33.90 -9.31 -19.90
N LYS A 3 -33.23 -8.16 -19.71
CA LYS A 3 -32.15 -7.71 -20.59
C LYS A 3 -30.89 -8.59 -20.50
N TYR A 4 -30.76 -9.41 -19.46
CA TYR A 4 -29.57 -10.25 -19.22
C TYR A 4 -29.86 -11.76 -19.22
N SER A 5 -31.12 -12.22 -19.37
CA SER A 5 -31.39 -13.67 -19.39
C SER A 5 -31.00 -14.30 -20.74
N ASN A 6 -31.16 -13.56 -21.84
CA ASN A 6 -30.83 -14.04 -23.20
C ASN A 6 -29.32 -14.10 -23.49
N TRP A 7 -28.48 -13.46 -22.68
CA TRP A 7 -27.03 -13.39 -22.92
C TRP A 7 -26.24 -14.47 -22.20
N ARG A 8 -26.85 -15.21 -21.26
CA ARG A 8 -26.17 -16.32 -20.56
C ARG A 8 -26.06 -17.52 -21.49
N ASP A 9 -24.91 -18.18 -21.48
CA ASP A 9 -24.75 -19.44 -22.18
C ASP A 9 -25.79 -20.45 -21.64
N LYS A 10 -26.61 -21.03 -22.52
CA LYS A 10 -27.71 -21.93 -22.14
C LYS A 10 -27.20 -23.26 -21.56
N GLY A 11 -25.95 -23.66 -21.88
CA GLY A 11 -25.36 -24.90 -21.38
C GLY A 11 -24.72 -24.74 -19.99
N THR A 12 -23.99 -23.65 -19.76
CA THR A 12 -23.22 -23.45 -18.51
C THR A 12 -23.82 -22.42 -17.56
N GLY A 13 -24.78 -21.62 -18.04
CA GLY A 13 -25.37 -20.53 -17.27
C GLY A 13 -24.38 -19.41 -16.95
N ILE A 14 -23.17 -19.38 -17.51
CA ILE A 14 -22.17 -18.35 -17.24
C ILE A 14 -22.53 -17.07 -18.01
N ALA A 15 -22.40 -15.91 -17.36
CA ALA A 15 -22.58 -14.63 -18.03
C ALA A 15 -21.37 -14.38 -18.96
N PRO A 16 -21.58 -13.92 -20.19
CA PRO A 16 -20.49 -13.63 -21.12
C PRO A 16 -19.62 -12.51 -20.55
N PHE A 17 -18.33 -12.53 -20.91
CA PHE A 17 -17.41 -11.46 -20.54
C PHE A 17 -17.93 -10.14 -21.11
N ILE A 18 -18.31 -9.24 -20.21
CA ILE A 18 -18.69 -7.87 -20.60
C ILE A 18 -17.40 -7.23 -21.14
N PRO A 19 -17.38 -6.75 -22.39
CA PRO A 19 -16.21 -6.05 -22.90
C PRO A 19 -15.97 -4.84 -22.00
N ILE A 20 -14.77 -4.75 -21.45
CA ILE A 20 -14.34 -3.63 -20.64
C ILE A 20 -14.35 -2.43 -21.58
N THR A 21 -15.22 -1.46 -21.32
CA THR A 21 -15.21 -0.21 -22.07
C THR A 21 -13.83 0.42 -21.90
N GLU A 22 -13.12 0.64 -23.00
CA GLU A 22 -11.86 1.37 -22.97
C GLU A 22 -12.10 2.76 -22.37
N PRO A 23 -11.28 3.19 -21.39
CA PRO A 23 -11.41 4.52 -20.83
C PRO A 23 -11.20 5.54 -21.95
N LYS A 24 -12.15 6.47 -22.13
CA LYS A 24 -12.02 7.55 -23.12
C LYS A 24 -10.84 8.45 -22.75
N THR A 25 -9.69 8.17 -23.36
CA THR A 25 -8.39 8.82 -23.20
C THR A 25 -8.32 10.07 -24.07
N GLY A 26 -8.82 11.19 -23.55
CA GLY A 26 -8.74 12.48 -24.26
C GLY A 26 -8.49 13.62 -23.30
N LEU A 27 -9.43 14.54 -23.21
CA LEU A 27 -9.31 15.74 -22.38
C LEU A 27 -9.06 15.46 -20.90
N ARG A 28 -9.64 14.38 -20.36
CA ARG A 28 -9.52 14.08 -18.94
C ARG A 28 -8.09 13.72 -18.54
N MET A 29 -7.49 12.78 -19.27
CA MET A 29 -6.13 12.30 -18.98
C MET A 29 -5.07 13.39 -19.21
N TYR A 30 -5.20 14.18 -20.28
CA TYR A 30 -4.15 15.13 -20.68
C TYR A 30 -4.32 16.54 -20.11
N VAL A 31 -5.53 16.93 -19.69
CA VAL A 31 -5.80 18.30 -19.21
C VAL A 31 -6.38 18.30 -17.80
N ILE A 32 -7.45 17.55 -17.56
CA ILE A 32 -8.18 17.62 -16.29
C ILE A 32 -7.38 16.99 -15.14
N ASP A 33 -6.89 15.76 -15.32
CA ASP A 33 -6.15 15.04 -14.30
C ASP A 33 -4.82 15.74 -13.92
N PRO A 34 -3.97 16.21 -14.86
CA PRO A 34 -2.77 16.97 -14.47
C PRO A 34 -3.11 18.32 -13.82
N LEU A 35 -4.19 19.00 -14.24
CA LEU A 35 -4.64 20.22 -13.58
C LEU A 35 -5.10 19.94 -12.14
N LEU A 36 -5.83 18.84 -11.92
CA LEU A 36 -6.24 18.39 -10.58
C LEU A 36 -5.03 18.03 -9.70
N ILE A 37 -4.01 17.38 -10.27
CA ILE A 37 -2.76 17.09 -9.56
C ILE A 37 -2.04 18.38 -9.21
N ALA A 38 -1.91 19.33 -10.14
CA ALA A 38 -1.30 20.63 -9.91
C ALA A 38 -2.03 21.42 -8.80
N LEU A 39 -3.36 21.37 -8.78
CA LEU A 39 -4.18 22.00 -7.74
C LEU A 39 -3.99 21.32 -6.37
N LYS A 40 -3.82 20.00 -6.34
CA LYS A 40 -3.58 19.23 -5.10
C LYS A 40 -2.14 19.29 -4.62
N PHE A 41 -1.20 19.65 -5.47
CA PHE A 41 0.22 19.71 -5.15
C PHE A 41 0.59 20.64 -3.97
N PRO A 42 0.09 21.89 -3.87
CA PRO A 42 0.35 22.71 -2.69
C PRO A 42 -0.19 22.06 -1.41
N PHE A 43 -1.36 21.42 -1.48
CA PHE A 43 -1.91 20.68 -0.34
C PHE A 43 -1.04 19.48 0.05
N PHE A 44 -0.46 18.77 -0.93
CA PHE A 44 0.53 17.72 -0.67
C PHE A 44 1.75 18.25 0.07
N LEU A 45 2.32 19.39 -0.35
CA LEU A 45 3.50 19.97 0.30
C LEU A 45 3.21 20.35 1.76
N ILE A 46 2.04 20.92 2.03
CA ILE A 46 1.60 21.27 3.39
C ILE A 46 1.47 20.00 4.25
N LEU A 47 0.80 18.96 3.75
CA LEU A 47 0.67 17.69 4.46
C LEU A 47 2.02 16.97 4.65
N TYR A 48 2.91 17.06 3.67
CA TYR A 48 4.25 16.50 3.75
C TYR A 48 5.05 17.19 4.87
N TRP A 49 5.00 18.52 4.95
CA TRP A 49 5.66 19.26 6.03
C TRP A 49 5.04 18.93 7.40
N LEU A 50 3.71 18.86 7.47
CA LEU A 50 2.97 18.51 8.70
C LEU A 50 3.19 17.06 9.15
N SER A 51 3.67 16.19 8.25
CA SER A 51 3.99 14.80 8.56
C SER A 51 5.09 14.68 9.63
N ALA A 52 5.90 15.71 9.84
CA ALA A 52 6.88 15.74 10.94
C ALA A 52 6.23 15.66 12.33
N ILE A 53 5.01 16.18 12.50
CA ILE A 53 4.30 16.20 13.78
C ILE A 53 3.33 15.01 13.89
N ALA A 54 2.58 14.74 12.81
CA ALA A 54 1.53 13.72 12.78
C ALA A 54 1.64 12.84 11.52
N PRO A 55 2.68 11.99 11.42
CA PRO A 55 3.02 11.29 10.18
C PRO A 55 1.90 10.35 9.71
N LYS A 56 1.28 9.59 10.61
CA LYS A 56 0.17 8.67 10.25
C LYS A 56 -1.03 9.39 9.64
N ALA A 57 -1.52 10.42 10.33
CA ALA A 57 -2.68 11.17 9.87
C ALA A 57 -2.38 11.85 8.52
N CYS A 58 -1.20 12.46 8.39
CA CYS A 58 -0.81 13.13 7.16
C CYS A 58 -0.65 12.14 5.99
N ILE A 59 0.02 11.01 6.19
CA ILE A 59 0.18 9.97 5.14
C ILE A 59 -1.19 9.40 4.74
N GLY A 60 -2.07 9.13 5.70
CA GLY A 60 -3.43 8.67 5.41
C GLY A 60 -4.23 9.69 4.60
N LEU A 61 -4.13 10.98 4.93
CA LEU A 61 -4.78 12.07 4.18
C LEU A 61 -4.19 12.25 2.78
N ILE A 62 -2.88 12.11 2.61
CA ILE A 62 -2.22 12.12 1.29
C ILE A 62 -2.78 10.98 0.44
N PHE A 63 -2.83 9.77 0.99
CA PHE A 63 -3.32 8.59 0.29
C PHE A 63 -4.80 8.73 -0.09
N HIS A 64 -5.61 9.24 0.81
CA HIS A 64 -7.03 9.50 0.54
C HIS A 64 -7.22 10.61 -0.51
N SER A 65 -6.47 11.71 -0.43
CA SER A 65 -6.61 12.84 -1.36
C SER A 65 -6.18 12.46 -2.78
N PHE A 66 -5.07 11.75 -2.95
CA PHE A 66 -4.54 11.40 -4.26
C PHE A 66 -5.18 10.16 -4.86
N PHE A 67 -5.35 9.10 -4.07
CA PHE A 67 -5.77 7.79 -4.57
C PHE A 67 -7.20 7.42 -4.18
N ARG A 68 -7.88 8.24 -3.37
CA ARG A 68 -9.16 7.88 -2.72
C ARG A 68 -9.04 6.55 -1.96
N PHE A 69 -7.85 6.28 -1.45
CA PHE A 69 -7.51 5.02 -0.81
C PHE A 69 -8.00 5.02 0.63
N THR A 70 -8.75 3.98 0.99
CA THR A 70 -9.24 3.74 2.34
C THR A 70 -8.86 2.31 2.73
N VAL A 71 -8.32 2.13 3.93
CA VAL A 71 -7.88 0.83 4.41
C VAL A 71 -8.90 0.28 5.40
N ASP A 72 -9.51 -0.84 5.03
CA ASP A 72 -10.32 -1.67 5.93
C ASP A 72 -9.49 -2.88 6.35
N VAL A 73 -9.24 -3.02 7.66
CA VAL A 73 -8.48 -4.15 8.21
C VAL A 73 -9.43 -5.23 8.69
N LEU A 74 -9.17 -6.47 8.30
CA LEU A 74 -9.85 -7.65 8.81
C LEU A 74 -8.80 -8.55 9.48
N VAL A 75 -9.14 -9.03 10.66
CA VAL A 75 -8.30 -9.94 11.44
C VAL A 75 -9.02 -11.28 11.54
N GLU A 76 -8.31 -12.36 11.27
CA GLU A 76 -8.86 -13.71 11.37
C GLU A 76 -9.33 -13.99 12.80
N GLY A 77 -10.52 -14.58 12.93
CA GLY A 77 -11.13 -14.87 14.23
C GLY A 77 -11.75 -13.67 14.97
N VAL A 78 -11.65 -12.44 14.44
CA VAL A 78 -12.23 -11.25 15.07
C VAL A 78 -13.37 -10.69 14.21
N LYS A 79 -14.53 -10.46 14.84
CA LYS A 79 -15.67 -9.79 14.17
C LYS A 79 -15.28 -8.36 13.80
N ARG A 80 -15.51 -7.96 12.54
CA ARG A 80 -15.22 -6.61 11.99
C ARG A 80 -15.75 -5.45 12.87
N LEU A 81 -16.90 -5.62 13.49
CA LEU A 81 -17.53 -4.59 14.33
C LEU A 81 -16.82 -4.39 15.68
N ASN A 82 -16.05 -5.37 16.14
CA ASN A 82 -15.35 -5.31 17.41
C ASN A 82 -14.00 -4.57 17.24
N LYS A 83 -14.08 -3.24 17.20
CA LYS A 83 -12.91 -2.37 16.99
C LYS A 83 -11.83 -2.53 18.06
N VAL A 84 -12.20 -2.91 19.28
CA VAL A 84 -11.26 -3.06 20.40
C VAL A 84 -10.36 -4.27 20.15
N ASP A 85 -10.94 -5.42 19.77
CA ASP A 85 -10.18 -6.64 19.53
C ASP A 85 -9.39 -6.57 18.23
N VAL A 86 -9.94 -5.92 17.18
CA VAL A 86 -9.17 -5.61 15.97
C VAL A 86 -7.95 -4.76 16.32
N SER A 87 -8.13 -3.70 17.11
CA SER A 87 -7.03 -2.83 17.53
C SER A 87 -5.98 -3.58 18.34
N ARG A 88 -6.38 -4.54 19.20
CA ARG A 88 -5.44 -5.35 19.99
C ARG A 88 -4.57 -6.24 19.10
N ALA A 89 -5.16 -6.85 18.08
CA ALA A 89 -4.45 -7.76 17.17
C ALA A 89 -3.45 -7.06 16.22
N LEU A 90 -3.56 -5.75 16.04
CA LEU A 90 -2.61 -5.00 15.20
C LEU A 90 -1.19 -5.01 15.78
N SER A 91 -0.22 -5.10 14.87
CA SER A 91 1.21 -5.11 15.14
C SER A 91 1.67 -3.89 15.94
N ASP A 92 2.44 -4.14 16.99
CA ASP A 92 3.03 -3.12 17.86
C ASP A 92 4.54 -3.00 17.62
N LYS A 93 5.20 -2.07 18.32
CA LYS A 93 6.66 -1.99 18.34
C LYS A 93 7.26 -3.33 18.78
N ASN A 94 8.41 -3.68 18.20
CA ASN A 94 9.14 -4.93 18.44
C ASN A 94 8.41 -6.21 17.98
N THR A 95 7.40 -6.10 17.12
CA THR A 95 6.80 -7.26 16.46
C THR A 95 7.38 -7.43 15.05
N VAL A 96 7.62 -8.68 14.64
CA VAL A 96 8.03 -9.01 13.27
C VAL A 96 6.78 -9.35 12.48
N VAL A 97 6.57 -8.65 11.37
CA VAL A 97 5.48 -8.91 10.43
C VAL A 97 6.07 -9.49 9.16
N VAL A 98 5.58 -10.66 8.77
CA VAL A 98 5.97 -11.31 7.52
C VAL A 98 4.81 -11.16 6.54
N SER A 99 5.08 -10.49 5.43
CA SER A 99 4.13 -10.35 4.33
C SER A 99 4.84 -10.49 3.00
N ASN A 100 4.08 -10.81 1.96
CA ASN A 100 4.53 -10.61 0.60
C ASN A 100 4.80 -9.11 0.35
N PHE A 101 5.78 -8.83 -0.49
CA PHE A 101 6.09 -7.49 -0.96
C PHE A 101 5.78 -7.42 -2.46
N THR A 102 4.63 -6.85 -2.80
CA THR A 102 4.07 -6.84 -4.17
C THR A 102 4.13 -5.44 -4.79
N SER A 103 4.06 -4.40 -3.96
CA SER A 103 4.02 -3.01 -4.38
C SER A 103 4.85 -2.12 -3.46
N PRO A 104 5.44 -1.03 -3.96
CA PRO A 104 6.12 -0.04 -3.13
C PRO A 104 5.19 0.59 -2.07
N LEU A 105 3.87 0.53 -2.27
CA LEU A 105 2.88 1.03 -1.31
C LEU A 105 2.72 0.12 -0.08
N ASP A 106 3.11 -1.15 -0.16
CA ASP A 106 2.86 -2.15 0.89
C ASP A 106 3.48 -1.72 2.22
N VAL A 107 4.69 -1.15 2.19
CA VAL A 107 5.36 -0.63 3.39
C VAL A 107 4.54 0.46 4.08
N PHE A 108 3.94 1.36 3.30
CA PHE A 108 3.10 2.45 3.83
C PHE A 108 1.76 1.94 4.33
N VAL A 109 1.17 0.93 3.66
CA VAL A 109 -0.06 0.29 4.12
C VAL A 109 0.18 -0.41 5.46
N ILE A 110 1.26 -1.19 5.59
CA ILE A 110 1.67 -1.84 6.84
C ILE A 110 1.89 -0.80 7.95
N TYR A 111 2.54 0.32 7.62
CA TYR A 111 2.69 1.43 8.55
C TYR A 111 1.36 2.01 9.03
N LEU A 112 0.41 2.26 8.12
CA LEU A 112 -0.89 2.83 8.43
C LEU A 112 -1.73 1.91 9.34
N ILE A 113 -1.66 0.59 9.14
CA ILE A 113 -2.39 -0.39 9.96
C ILE A 113 -1.70 -0.70 11.29
N SER A 114 -0.39 -0.52 11.39
CA SER A 114 0.35 -0.79 12.64
C SER A 114 -0.05 0.16 13.78
N LYS A 115 0.39 -0.09 15.01
CA LYS A 115 0.31 0.88 16.14
C LYS A 115 1.48 1.88 16.17
N VAL A 116 2.50 1.65 15.36
CA VAL A 116 3.76 2.42 15.37
C VAL A 116 3.58 3.88 14.98
N ARG A 117 4.00 4.84 15.81
CA ARG A 117 3.73 6.28 15.57
C ARG A 117 4.62 6.93 14.52
N SER A 118 5.81 6.39 14.24
CA SER A 118 6.79 6.99 13.33
C SER A 118 7.16 6.01 12.21
N LEU A 119 7.32 6.53 10.99
CA LEU A 119 7.76 5.72 9.85
C LEU A 119 9.21 5.25 10.05
N SER A 120 10.06 6.08 10.65
CA SER A 120 11.49 5.77 10.85
C SER A 120 11.74 4.62 11.84
N SER A 121 10.75 4.25 12.66
CA SER A 121 10.86 3.08 13.55
C SER A 121 10.55 1.75 12.86
N ILE A 122 10.18 1.76 11.58
CA ILE A 122 9.98 0.54 10.80
C ILE A 122 11.29 0.24 10.07
N ALA A 123 11.81 -0.96 10.30
CA ALA A 123 12.85 -1.56 9.49
C ALA A 123 12.20 -2.58 8.56
N VAL A 124 12.45 -2.48 7.27
CA VAL A 124 11.96 -3.44 6.27
C VAL A 124 13.09 -4.40 5.95
N VAL A 125 12.82 -5.70 6.05
CA VAL A 125 13.79 -6.75 5.72
C VAL A 125 13.39 -7.39 4.41
N ILE A 126 14.29 -7.36 3.42
CA ILE A 126 14.04 -7.94 2.09
C ILE A 126 15.09 -9.02 1.82
N PRO A 127 14.68 -10.25 1.46
CA PRO A 127 15.60 -11.28 1.01
C PRO A 127 16.04 -11.01 -0.45
N ILE A 128 17.35 -10.97 -0.68
CA ILE A 128 17.96 -10.77 -2.01
C ILE A 128 19.16 -11.72 -2.10
N ASP A 129 19.20 -12.58 -3.14
CA ASP A 129 20.35 -13.45 -3.46
C ASP A 129 20.93 -14.21 -2.26
N ASN A 130 20.06 -14.89 -1.48
CA ASN A 130 20.37 -15.63 -0.25
C ASN A 130 20.81 -14.80 0.97
N TYR A 131 20.77 -13.47 0.91
CA TYR A 131 21.05 -12.60 2.04
C TYR A 131 19.83 -11.79 2.45
N LEU A 132 19.78 -11.40 3.73
CA LEU A 132 18.76 -10.51 4.25
C LEU A 132 19.32 -9.09 4.31
N TYR A 133 18.58 -8.14 3.74
CA TYR A 133 18.93 -6.71 3.77
C TYR A 133 17.95 -5.94 4.63
N ILE A 134 18.45 -5.17 5.59
CA ILE A 134 17.66 -4.19 6.33
C ILE A 134 17.67 -2.88 5.56
N GLN A 135 16.49 -2.37 5.26
CA GLN A 135 16.28 -1.12 4.53
C GLN A 135 15.32 -0.21 5.29
N LYS A 136 15.48 1.10 5.09
CA LYS A 136 14.48 2.07 5.52
C LYS A 136 13.22 1.97 4.65
N PRO A 137 12.05 2.44 5.12
CA PRO A 137 10.80 2.36 4.36
C PRO A 137 10.87 2.96 2.95
N TRP A 138 11.58 4.08 2.80
CA TRP A 138 11.75 4.74 1.50
C TRP A 138 12.69 3.98 0.56
N GLU A 139 13.76 3.39 1.10
CA GLU A 139 14.71 2.56 0.36
C GLU A 139 14.01 1.29 -0.16
N ALA A 140 13.22 0.66 0.71
CA ALA A 140 12.40 -0.49 0.35
C ALA A 140 11.38 -0.17 -0.75
N ALA A 141 10.68 0.97 -0.66
CA ALA A 141 9.77 1.41 -1.71
C ALA A 141 10.50 1.68 -3.05
N TRP A 142 11.70 2.26 -3.00
CA TRP A 142 12.50 2.52 -4.19
C TRP A 142 13.02 1.23 -4.86
N SER A 143 13.25 0.18 -4.07
CA SER A 143 13.72 -1.12 -4.56
C SER A 143 12.78 -1.77 -5.59
N CYS A 144 11.50 -1.38 -5.62
CA CYS A 144 10.54 -1.83 -6.63
C CYS A 144 10.80 -1.26 -8.04
N PHE A 145 11.49 -0.12 -8.16
CA PHE A 145 11.62 0.62 -9.42
C PHE A 145 13.02 0.49 -10.06
N GLY A 146 13.97 -0.12 -9.37
CA GLY A 146 15.34 -0.32 -9.85
C GLY A 146 15.74 -1.79 -9.83
N PRO A 147 16.91 -2.14 -10.40
CA PRO A 147 17.48 -3.46 -10.20
C PRO A 147 17.66 -3.68 -8.69
N ILE A 148 17.08 -4.78 -8.20
CA ILE A 148 17.14 -5.23 -6.81
C ILE A 148 18.62 -5.47 -6.50
N GLY A 149 19.28 -4.49 -5.90
CA GLY A 149 20.74 -4.46 -5.85
C GLY A 149 21.27 -3.75 -4.63
N HIS A 150 22.42 -4.24 -4.15
CA HIS A 150 23.18 -3.91 -2.93
C HIS A 150 23.37 -2.43 -2.54
N LYS A 151 22.87 -1.48 -3.33
CA LYS A 151 23.04 -0.04 -3.09
C LYS A 151 22.21 0.48 -1.92
N TYR A 152 21.13 -0.21 -1.55
CA TYR A 152 20.18 0.27 -0.54
C TYR A 152 20.01 -0.80 0.54
N GLY A 153 20.61 -0.56 1.71
CA GLY A 153 20.43 -1.39 2.90
C GLY A 153 21.70 -2.04 3.45
N THR A 154 21.65 -2.41 4.72
CA THR A 154 22.74 -3.11 5.42
C THR A 154 22.50 -4.60 5.34
N LYS A 155 23.51 -5.35 4.87
CA LYS A 155 23.49 -6.82 4.87
C LYS A 155 23.47 -7.31 6.31
N LEU A 156 22.52 -8.19 6.64
CA LEU A 156 22.53 -8.93 7.90
C LEU A 156 23.54 -10.07 7.79
N THR A 157 24.63 -9.95 8.51
CA THR A 157 25.59 -11.05 8.71
C THR A 157 25.13 -11.87 9.90
N SER A 158 25.04 -13.20 9.74
CA SER A 158 24.78 -14.11 10.85
C SER A 158 25.94 -14.01 11.85
N GLN A 159 25.67 -13.75 13.12
CA GLN A 159 26.70 -13.72 14.17
C GLN A 159 27.23 -15.12 14.53
N ASN A 160 26.81 -16.19 13.83
CA ASN A 160 27.20 -17.57 14.10
C ASN A 160 28.28 -18.11 13.14
N GLU A 161 29.05 -17.25 12.48
CA GLU A 161 30.30 -17.64 11.81
C GLU A 161 31.50 -17.41 12.74
N ILE A 162 31.56 -18.16 13.85
CA ILE A 162 32.77 -18.39 14.66
C ILE A 162 32.81 -19.87 15.05
#